data_AF-A0A1Z3N6A2-F1
#
_entry.id   AF-A0A1Z3N6A2-F1
#
_cell.length_a   1.000
_cell.length_b   1.000
_cell.length_c   1.000
_cell.angle_alpha   90.00
_cell.angle_beta   90.00
_cell.angle_gamma   90.00
#
_symmetry.space_group_name_H-M   'P 1'
#
loop_
_entity.id
_entity.type
_entity.pdbx_description
1 polymer ?
#
loop_
_entity_poly.entity_id
_entity_poly.type
_entity_poly.pdbx_seq_one_letter_code
_entity_poly.pdbx_strand_id
1 'polypeptide(L)'
;MKSLILALMTLVSTSAMAAKLDKLPCAQFAQGAAVADYLRDATGIQGHEYDSSITGYTKLDQSQVAVAVEITGANDEGESWTAQYEVVVQAPTCALVEISAK
;
A
#
# COMPACT_ATOMS: atom_id res chain seq x y z
N MET A 1 -51.63 7.23 18.21
CA MET A 1 -50.73 6.54 17.25
C MET A 1 -49.69 7.56 16.80
N LYS A 2 -48.45 7.46 17.29
CA LYS A 2 -47.36 8.42 17.01
C LYS A 2 -46.61 7.95 15.76
N SER A 3 -46.63 8.76 14.71
CA SER A 3 -45.78 8.61 13.53
C SER A 3 -44.32 8.69 13.92
N LEU A 4 -43.55 7.64 13.60
CA LEU A 4 -42.09 7.66 13.59
C LEU A 4 -41.66 7.63 12.13
N ILE A 5 -41.39 8.82 11.59
CA ILE A 5 -40.66 8.99 10.34
C ILE A 5 -39.19 8.84 10.72
N LEU A 6 -38.58 7.70 10.38
CA LEU A 6 -37.15 7.50 10.53
C LEU A 6 -36.49 7.88 9.20
N ALA A 7 -35.73 8.98 9.27
CA ALA A 7 -35.08 9.61 8.14
C ALA A 7 -33.92 8.78 7.58
N LEU A 8 -33.80 8.85 6.26
CA LEU A 8 -32.67 8.51 5.41
C LEU A 8 -31.30 8.61 6.10
N MET A 9 -30.57 7.50 6.16
CA MET A 9 -29.11 7.52 6.09
C MET A 9 -28.72 7.06 4.68
N THR A 10 -28.61 8.03 3.78
CA THR A 10 -27.84 7.83 2.54
C THR A 10 -26.39 7.69 2.96
N LEU A 11 -25.90 6.46 3.04
CA LEU A 11 -24.47 6.20 3.05
C LEU A 11 -23.90 6.77 1.75
N VAL A 12 -23.31 7.96 1.84
CA VAL A 12 -22.41 8.49 0.83
C VAL A 12 -21.18 7.57 0.88
N SER A 13 -21.29 6.45 0.20
CA SER A 13 -20.15 5.60 -0.12
C SER A 13 -19.34 6.42 -1.09
N THR A 14 -18.43 7.22 -0.55
CA THR A 14 -17.34 7.79 -1.32
C THR A 14 -16.50 6.62 -1.77
N SER A 15 -16.90 5.99 -2.88
CA SER A 15 -15.99 5.27 -3.74
C SER A 15 -15.02 6.30 -4.30
N ALA A 16 -14.12 6.73 -3.42
CA ALA A 16 -12.95 7.50 -3.74
C ALA A 16 -12.30 6.74 -4.90
N MET A 17 -12.18 7.43 -6.03
CA MET A 17 -11.40 6.97 -7.15
C MET A 17 -10.09 6.42 -6.58
N ALA A 18 -9.87 5.11 -6.66
CA ALA A 18 -8.55 4.55 -6.46
C ALA A 18 -7.70 5.22 -7.54
N ALA A 19 -7.02 6.31 -7.17
CA ALA A 19 -6.04 6.93 -8.04
C ALA A 19 -5.11 5.81 -8.47
N LYS A 20 -4.76 5.76 -9.76
CA LYS A 20 -3.81 4.76 -10.27
C LYS A 20 -2.42 5.11 -9.76
N LEU A 21 -2.19 4.89 -8.47
CA LEU A 21 -0.94 5.18 -7.77
C LEU A 21 0.21 4.42 -8.43
N ASP A 22 -0.07 3.23 -8.99
CA ASP A 22 0.84 2.41 -9.79
C ASP A 22 1.34 3.10 -11.08
N LYS A 23 0.65 4.15 -11.55
CA LYS A 23 1.06 4.93 -12.74
C LYS A 23 1.89 6.15 -12.39
N LEU A 24 2.08 6.45 -11.11
CA LEU A 24 2.91 7.58 -10.68
C LEU A 24 4.41 7.23 -10.83
N PRO A 25 5.27 8.23 -11.09
CA PRO A 25 6.70 8.01 -11.27
C PRO A 25 7.31 7.21 -10.11
N CYS A 26 8.08 6.18 -10.44
CA CYS A 26 8.78 5.32 -9.48
C CYS A 26 7.90 4.52 -8.49
N ALA A 27 6.56 4.58 -8.60
CA ALA A 27 5.69 3.87 -7.67
C ALA A 27 5.85 2.34 -7.74
N GLN A 28 5.93 1.79 -8.96
CA GLN A 28 6.18 0.35 -9.16
C GLN A 28 7.60 -0.08 -8.75
N PHE A 29 8.60 0.81 -8.94
CA PHE A 29 9.95 0.55 -8.46
C PHE A 29 9.96 0.45 -6.92
N ALA A 30 9.30 1.40 -6.24
CA ALA A 30 9.15 1.39 -4.80
C ALA A 30 8.42 0.15 -4.29
N GLN A 31 7.34 -0.27 -4.96
CA GLN A 31 6.64 -1.52 -4.67
C GLN A 31 7.58 -2.74 -4.75
N GLY A 32 8.36 -2.84 -5.84
CA GLY A 32 9.34 -3.92 -6.00
C GLY A 32 10.43 -3.90 -4.92
N ALA A 33 10.89 -2.71 -4.52
CA ALA A 33 11.88 -2.54 -3.46
C ALA A 33 11.33 -2.99 -2.09
N ALA A 34 10.09 -2.63 -1.75
CA ALA A 34 9.42 -3.10 -0.54
C ALA A 34 9.26 -4.63 -0.53
N VAL A 35 8.87 -5.23 -1.66
CA VAL A 35 8.76 -6.69 -1.79
C VAL A 35 10.13 -7.36 -1.62
N ALA A 36 11.19 -6.79 -2.20
CA ALA A 36 12.54 -7.32 -2.04
C ALA A 36 13.03 -7.27 -0.59
N ASP A 37 12.76 -6.16 0.11
CA ASP A 37 13.10 -6.01 1.53
C ASP A 37 12.30 -6.98 2.41
N TYR A 38 10.99 -7.10 2.15
CA TYR A 38 10.12 -8.06 2.80
C TYR A 38 10.61 -9.52 2.66
N LEU A 39 10.93 -9.95 1.44
CA LEU A 39 11.37 -11.32 1.18
C LEU A 39 12.74 -11.65 1.79
N ARG A 40 13.58 -10.63 2.06
CA ARG A 40 14.87 -10.79 2.74
C ARG A 40 14.68 -11.35 4.15
N ASP A 41 13.69 -10.84 4.88
CA ASP A 41 13.52 -11.11 6.31
C ASP A 41 12.38 -12.13 6.58
N ALA A 42 11.46 -12.31 5.64
CA ALA A 42 10.32 -13.22 5.76
C ALA A 42 10.66 -14.68 5.43
N THR A 43 11.58 -15.30 6.18
CA THR A 43 12.07 -16.67 5.92
C THR A 43 10.99 -17.76 6.00
N GLY A 44 9.89 -17.52 6.75
CA GLY A 44 8.77 -18.45 6.87
C GLY A 44 7.66 -18.26 5.84
N ILE A 45 7.71 -17.20 5.03
CA ILE A 45 6.66 -16.84 4.07
C ILE A 45 7.07 -17.18 2.62
N GLN A 46 8.35 -17.48 2.40
CA GLN A 46 8.87 -17.93 1.11
C GLN A 46 8.19 -19.24 0.69
N GLY A 47 7.08 -19.14 -0.04
CA GLY A 47 6.25 -20.27 -0.46
C GLY A 47 4.75 -20.05 -0.36
N HIS A 48 4.29 -19.02 0.36
CA HIS A 48 2.87 -18.67 0.46
C HIS A 48 2.50 -17.55 -0.50
N GLU A 49 1.25 -17.55 -0.99
CA GLU A 49 0.73 -16.48 -1.83
C GLU A 49 0.64 -15.16 -1.04
N TYR A 50 1.14 -14.09 -1.66
CA TYR A 50 1.02 -12.74 -1.13
C TYR A 50 0.70 -11.78 -2.26
N ASP A 51 -0.02 -10.72 -1.90
CA ASP A 51 -0.28 -9.57 -2.73
C ASP A 51 0.52 -8.38 -2.21
N SER A 52 0.90 -7.49 -3.12
CA SER A 52 1.45 -6.19 -2.75
C SER A 52 0.68 -5.10 -3.46
N SER A 53 0.46 -3.98 -2.79
CA SER A 53 -0.28 -2.85 -3.34
C SER A 53 0.35 -1.53 -2.91
N ILE A 54 0.29 -0.53 -3.79
CA ILE A 54 0.67 0.84 -3.45
C ILE A 54 -0.54 1.52 -2.83
N THR A 55 -0.42 1.92 -1.57
CA THR A 55 -1.52 2.50 -0.78
C THR A 55 -1.39 4.01 -0.61
N GLY A 56 -0.22 4.57 -0.89
CA GLY A 56 0.03 6.01 -0.78
C GLY A 56 1.18 6.49 -1.64
N TYR A 57 1.13 7.77 -2.00
CA TYR A 57 2.19 8.45 -2.74
C TYR A 57 2.26 9.91 -2.30
N THR A 58 3.41 10.33 -1.80
CA THR A 58 3.64 11.70 -1.31
C THR A 58 4.90 12.26 -1.95
N LYS A 59 4.80 13.43 -2.59
CA LYS A 59 6.00 14.18 -3.00
C LYS A 59 6.60 14.82 -1.76
N LEU A 60 7.86 14.52 -1.46
CA LEU A 60 8.59 15.12 -0.34
C LEU A 60 9.21 16.46 -0.76
N ASP A 61 9.87 16.46 -1.92
CA ASP A 61 10.47 17.64 -2.53
C ASP A 61 10.43 17.56 -4.07
N GLN A 62 11.24 18.37 -4.76
CA GLN A 62 11.30 18.39 -6.24
C GLN A 62 11.92 17.14 -6.86
N SER A 63 12.68 16.38 -6.06
CA SER A 63 13.50 15.25 -6.46
C SER A 63 13.18 13.96 -5.70
N GLN A 64 12.38 13.99 -4.63
CA GLN A 64 12.09 12.83 -3.80
C GLN A 64 10.60 12.60 -3.60
N VAL A 65 10.22 11.32 -3.58
CA VAL A 65 8.85 10.87 -3.34
C VAL A 65 8.87 9.70 -2.35
N ALA A 66 7.92 9.71 -1.43
CA ALA A 66 7.63 8.61 -0.52
C ALA A 66 6.44 7.82 -1.05
N VAL A 67 6.61 6.51 -1.18
CA VAL A 67 5.58 5.58 -1.64
C VAL A 67 5.25 4.64 -0.49
N ALA A 68 3.98 4.60 -0.09
CA ALA A 68 3.51 3.65 0.90
C ALA A 68 3.08 2.36 0.18
N VAL A 69 3.60 1.23 0.64
CA VAL A 69 3.36 -0.09 0.07
C VAL A 69 2.84 -0.99 1.18
N GLU A 70 1.77 -1.73 0.89
CA GLU A 70 1.24 -2.75 1.76
C GLU A 70 1.43 -4.12 1.11
N ILE A 71 1.90 -5.08 1.90
CA ILE A 71 2.05 -6.47 1.51
C ILE A 71 1.16 -7.30 2.41
N THR A 72 0.23 -8.03 1.82
CA THR A 72 -0.72 -8.90 2.52
C THR A 72 -0.55 -10.32 2.04
N GLY A 73 -0.68 -11.29 2.94
CA GLY A 73 -0.81 -12.68 2.53
C GLY A 73 -1.60 -13.47 3.55
N ALA A 74 -1.79 -14.76 3.27
CA ALA A 74 -2.44 -15.70 4.16
C ALA A 74 -1.68 -17.04 4.18
N ASN A 75 -1.65 -17.70 5.33
CA ASN A 75 -1.08 -19.04 5.46
C ASN A 75 -2.13 -20.10 5.09
N ASP A 76 -1.71 -21.37 5.06
CA ASP A 76 -2.58 -22.49 4.71
C ASP A 76 -3.70 -22.73 5.75
N GLU A 77 -3.58 -22.14 6.93
CA GLU A 77 -4.57 -22.16 8.01
C GLU A 77 -5.60 -21.02 7.89
N GLY A 78 -5.42 -20.12 6.91
CA GLY A 78 -6.30 -18.98 6.65
C GLY A 78 -6.01 -17.75 7.52
N GLU A 79 -4.91 -17.74 8.28
CA GLU A 79 -4.48 -16.57 9.04
C GLU A 79 -3.83 -15.57 8.08
N SER A 80 -4.37 -14.35 8.06
CA SER A 80 -3.82 -13.26 7.26
C SER A 80 -2.83 -12.41 8.04
N TRP A 81 -1.87 -11.85 7.32
CA TRP A 81 -0.96 -10.84 7.84
C TRP A 81 -0.88 -9.63 6.92
N THR A 82 -0.32 -8.55 7.45
CA THR A 82 -0.07 -7.31 6.72
C THR A 82 1.26 -6.74 7.16
N ALA A 83 2.12 -6.41 6.20
CA ALA A 83 3.35 -5.67 6.39
C ALA A 83 3.25 -4.35 5.63
N GLN A 84 3.64 -3.24 6.26
CA GLN A 84 3.59 -1.92 5.68
C GLN A 84 4.99 -1.34 5.54
N TYR A 85 5.24 -0.70 4.40
CA TYR A 85 6.51 -0.08 4.06
C TYR A 85 6.29 1.35 3.61
N GLU A 86 7.26 2.21 3.94
CA GLU A 86 7.50 3.46 3.24
C GLU A 86 8.81 3.37 2.48
N VAL A 87 8.76 3.69 1.20
CA VAL A 87 9.92 3.65 0.32
C VAL A 87 10.14 5.05 -0.24
N VAL A 88 11.27 5.64 0.10
CA VAL A 88 11.69 6.94 -0.41
C VAL A 88 12.62 6.74 -1.59
N VAL A 89 12.30 7.38 -2.71
CA VAL A 89 13.06 7.27 -3.96
C VAL A 89 13.32 8.63 -4.57
N GLN A 90 14.45 8.77 -5.25
CA GLN A 90 14.66 9.91 -6.13
C GLN A 90 13.84 9.76 -7.41
N ALA A 91 13.10 10.80 -7.79
CA ALA A 91 12.34 10.88 -9.03
C ALA A 91 12.94 11.96 -9.95
N PRO A 92 13.05 11.71 -11.27
CA PRO A 92 12.48 10.59 -12.01
C PRO A 92 13.41 9.37 -12.17
N THR A 93 14.60 9.38 -11.58
CA THR A 93 15.63 8.33 -11.77
C THR A 93 15.31 7.00 -11.08
N CYS A 94 14.34 7.01 -10.17
CA CYS A 94 13.93 5.88 -9.34
C CYS A 94 15.10 5.23 -8.59
N ALA A 95 16.00 6.05 -8.05
CA ALA A 95 17.06 5.58 -7.17
C ALA A 95 16.53 5.44 -5.75
N LEU A 96 16.77 4.29 -5.11
CA LEU A 96 16.37 4.07 -3.73
C LEU A 96 17.16 5.00 -2.79
N VAL A 97 16.44 5.70 -1.92
CA VAL A 97 17.02 6.52 -0.84
C VAL A 97 16.89 5.78 0.48
N GLU A 98 15.68 5.33 0.82
CA GLU A 98 15.37 4.70 2.10
C GLU A 98 14.21 3.70 1.96
N ILE A 99 14.25 2.62 2.74
CA ILE A 99 13.12 1.70 2.96
C ILE A 99 12.95 1.57 4.48
N SER A 100 11.72 1.76 4.95
CA SER A 100 11.38 1.63 6.36
C SER A 100 10.08 0.83 6.51
N ALA A 101 10.13 -0.24 7.30
CA ALA A 101 8.92 -0.96 7.74
C ALA A 101 8.17 -0.11 8.78
N LYS A 102 6.83 -0.13 8.74
CA LYS A 102 5.95 0.60 9.67
C LYS A 102 5.29 -0.30 10.70
#